data_AF-I7APK2-F1
#
_entry.id   AF-I7APK2-F1
#
_cell.length_a   1.000
_cell.length_b   1.000
_cell.length_c   1.000
_cell.angle_alpha   90.00
_cell.angle_beta   90.00
_cell.angle_gamma   90.00
#
_symmetry.space_group_name_H-M   'P 1'
#
loop_
_entity.id
_entity.type
_entity.pdbx_description
1 polymer ?
#
loop_
_entity_poly.entity_id
_entity_poly.type
_entity_poly.pdbx_seq_one_letter_code
_entity_poly.pdbx_strand_id
1 'polypeptide(L)'
;MDPDEITIGGKKVSPKQTIKFKGTETKEYTLEQVLFYLLNKDKKYTAYMTLCRESGIGKIYYTDQKIIVEEIESFKEATIEAKIDGPDFRYIGFRDYSYLDDLCKKEGESKPTVYYIVVPQSVSSPVNLSNIKEFFEEGKCSEGIQISEVEKVELNIDGYKFAAVDDVSRFTSEDWKRVVCIFLDGTKWQVSRWNIRDVGEIFNTIPTFYFIKRGAPGNFYIKNCNVIGVETHGGKVDKPTLSSIRKRIKDCILGM
;
A
#
# COMPACT_ATOMS: atom_id res chain seq x y z
N MET A 1 -11.87 -28.28 -14.08
CA MET A 1 -10.77 -27.67 -14.85
C MET A 1 -10.13 -28.78 -15.64
N ASP A 2 -9.95 -28.60 -16.94
CA ASP A 2 -9.18 -29.54 -17.74
C ASP A 2 -7.73 -29.54 -17.19
N PRO A 3 -7.16 -30.68 -16.76
CA PRO A 3 -5.83 -30.72 -16.16
C PRO A 3 -4.71 -30.30 -17.14
N ASP A 4 -5.02 -30.19 -18.43
CA ASP A 4 -4.09 -29.79 -19.49
C ASP A 4 -4.23 -28.32 -19.94
N GLU A 5 -5.02 -27.48 -19.25
CA GLU A 5 -5.21 -26.05 -19.60
C GLU A 5 -5.06 -25.09 -18.40
N ILE A 6 -4.17 -24.11 -18.52
CA ILE A 6 -4.01 -23.00 -17.56
C ILE A 6 -4.46 -21.71 -18.25
N THR A 7 -5.18 -20.83 -17.52
CA THR A 7 -5.56 -19.51 -18.04
C THR A 7 -4.66 -18.43 -17.45
N ILE A 8 -3.91 -17.73 -18.30
CA ILE A 8 -3.05 -16.58 -17.91
C ILE A 8 -3.53 -15.36 -18.68
N GLY A 9 -3.99 -14.32 -17.98
CA GLY A 9 -4.45 -13.07 -18.61
C GLY A 9 -5.63 -13.26 -19.60
N GLY A 10 -6.53 -14.21 -19.31
CA GLY A 10 -7.66 -14.56 -20.19
C GLY A 10 -7.31 -15.43 -21.40
N LYS A 11 -6.03 -15.78 -21.60
CA LYS A 11 -5.58 -16.71 -22.64
C LYS A 11 -5.36 -18.10 -22.07
N LYS A 12 -5.84 -19.12 -22.79
CA LYS A 12 -5.56 -20.53 -22.49
C LYS A 12 -4.15 -20.87 -22.96
N VAL A 13 -3.37 -21.47 -22.07
CA VAL A 13 -1.97 -21.83 -22.28
C VAL A 13 -1.77 -23.26 -21.80
N SER A 14 -1.01 -24.06 -22.56
CA SER A 14 -0.70 -25.44 -22.16
C SER A 14 0.37 -25.45 -21.06
N PRO A 15 0.19 -26.19 -19.96
CA PRO A 15 1.22 -26.40 -18.94
C PRO A 15 2.52 -26.97 -19.50
N LYS A 16 2.43 -27.77 -20.57
CA LYS A 16 3.57 -28.43 -21.23
C LYS A 16 4.29 -27.54 -22.25
N GLN A 17 3.82 -26.30 -22.44
CA GLN A 17 4.48 -25.35 -23.33
C GLN A 17 5.91 -25.06 -22.85
N THR A 18 6.88 -25.23 -23.74
CA THR A 18 8.28 -24.92 -23.47
C THR A 18 8.51 -23.41 -23.42
N ILE A 19 9.27 -22.97 -22.42
CA ILE A 19 9.74 -21.61 -22.19
C ILE A 19 11.26 -21.60 -22.28
N LYS A 20 11.81 -20.62 -23.00
CA LYS A 20 13.24 -20.41 -23.12
C LYS A 20 13.63 -19.15 -22.35
N PHE A 21 14.66 -19.28 -21.52
CA PHE A 21 15.24 -18.17 -20.77
C PHE A 21 16.60 -17.82 -21.37
N LYS A 22 16.90 -16.52 -21.46
CA LYS A 22 18.19 -15.99 -21.90
C LYS A 22 19.28 -16.42 -20.92
N GLY A 23 20.24 -17.22 -21.39
CA GLY A 23 21.31 -17.77 -20.56
C GLY A 23 21.07 -19.22 -20.10
N THR A 24 19.93 -19.83 -20.43
CA THR A 24 19.70 -21.29 -20.26
C THR A 24 19.85 -22.05 -21.57
N GLU A 25 20.81 -21.68 -22.43
CA GLU A 25 20.92 -22.15 -23.83
C GLU A 25 20.99 -23.67 -24.00
N THR A 26 21.39 -24.39 -22.96
CA THR A 26 21.52 -25.86 -22.97
C THR A 26 20.30 -26.60 -22.42
N LYS A 27 19.31 -25.89 -21.82
CA LYS A 27 18.18 -26.51 -21.14
C LYS A 27 16.88 -25.78 -21.44
N GLU A 28 15.84 -26.56 -21.67
CA GLU A 28 14.49 -26.08 -21.92
C GLU A 28 13.58 -26.47 -20.76
N TYR A 29 12.70 -25.55 -20.34
CA TYR A 29 11.78 -25.76 -19.22
C TYR A 29 10.34 -25.61 -19.68
N THR A 30 9.40 -26.35 -19.08
CA THR A 30 7.98 -26.16 -19.35
C THR A 30 7.37 -25.09 -18.45
N LEU A 31 6.26 -24.50 -18.88
CA LEU A 31 5.49 -23.55 -18.07
C LEU A 31 5.12 -24.14 -16.70
N GLU A 32 4.70 -25.41 -16.66
CA GLU A 32 4.42 -26.13 -15.43
C GLU A 32 5.62 -26.17 -14.47
N GLN A 33 6.82 -26.46 -14.99
CA GLN A 33 8.05 -26.49 -14.18
C GLN A 33 8.40 -25.11 -13.62
N VAL A 34 8.23 -24.07 -14.43
CA VAL A 34 8.50 -22.68 -14.02
C VAL A 34 7.51 -22.22 -12.97
N LEU A 35 6.20 -22.44 -13.16
CA LEU A 35 5.17 -22.10 -12.18
C LEU A 35 5.36 -22.87 -10.88
N PHE A 36 5.63 -24.18 -10.97
CA PHE A 36 5.86 -25.02 -9.79
C PHE A 36 7.08 -24.55 -8.99
N TYR A 37 8.14 -24.14 -9.68
CA TYR A 37 9.30 -23.52 -9.03
C TYR A 37 8.95 -22.19 -8.35
N LEU A 38 8.25 -21.28 -9.04
CA LEU A 38 7.88 -19.97 -8.48
C LEU A 38 7.02 -20.09 -7.22
N LEU A 39 6.08 -21.05 -7.18
CA LEU A 39 5.25 -21.34 -6.01
C LEU A 39 6.05 -21.88 -4.82
N ASN A 40 7.23 -22.45 -5.07
CA ASN A 40 8.07 -23.11 -4.07
C ASN A 40 9.46 -22.46 -3.89
N LYS A 41 9.67 -21.26 -4.46
CA LYS A 41 10.99 -20.63 -4.54
C LYS A 41 11.61 -20.31 -3.17
N ASP A 42 10.77 -20.12 -2.15
CA ASP A 42 11.20 -19.81 -0.78
C ASP A 42 11.65 -21.06 0.01
N LYS A 43 11.43 -22.26 -0.56
CA LYS A 43 11.89 -23.51 0.05
C LYS A 43 13.34 -23.77 -0.34
N LYS A 44 14.10 -24.37 0.58
CA LYS A 44 15.47 -24.85 0.29
C LYS A 44 15.45 -25.80 -0.92
N TYR A 45 16.47 -25.74 -1.76
CA TYR A 45 16.58 -26.53 -2.99
C TYR A 45 16.34 -28.04 -2.77
N THR A 46 16.83 -28.58 -1.65
CA THR A 46 16.60 -29.99 -1.28
C THR A 46 15.12 -30.32 -1.06
N ALA A 47 14.37 -29.45 -0.39
CA ALA A 47 12.93 -29.62 -0.18
C ALA A 47 12.15 -29.44 -1.49
N TYR A 48 12.56 -28.48 -2.33
CA TYR A 48 12.00 -28.30 -3.67
C TYR A 48 12.17 -29.56 -4.55
N MET A 49 13.36 -30.19 -4.52
CA MET A 49 13.59 -31.44 -5.26
C MET A 49 12.69 -32.59 -4.80
N THR A 50 12.40 -32.69 -3.49
CA THR A 50 11.45 -33.67 -2.97
C THR A 50 10.05 -33.42 -3.51
N LEU A 51 9.58 -32.16 -3.48
CA LEU A 51 8.27 -31.77 -3.99
C LEU A 51 8.11 -32.03 -5.49
N CYS A 52 9.17 -31.81 -6.28
CA CYS A 52 9.21 -32.14 -7.70
C CYS A 52 8.97 -33.64 -7.94
N ARG A 53 9.64 -34.49 -7.16
CA ARG A 53 9.50 -35.95 -7.25
C ARG A 53 8.09 -36.42 -6.87
N GLU A 54 7.56 -35.88 -5.77
CA GLU A 54 6.21 -36.22 -5.28
C GLU A 54 5.11 -35.78 -6.25
N SER A 55 5.31 -34.64 -6.91
CA SER A 55 4.34 -34.07 -7.85
C SER A 55 4.50 -34.61 -9.28
N GLY A 56 5.54 -35.41 -9.56
CA GLY A 56 5.87 -35.88 -10.91
C GLY A 56 6.33 -34.78 -11.87
N ILE A 57 6.65 -33.58 -11.35
CA ILE A 57 7.04 -32.42 -12.15
C ILE A 57 8.56 -32.35 -12.24
N GLY A 58 9.09 -32.06 -13.43
CA GLY A 58 10.54 -31.92 -13.63
C GLY A 58 11.11 -30.74 -12.84
N LYS A 59 12.34 -30.89 -12.33
CA LYS A 59 13.00 -29.84 -11.54
C LYS A 59 13.66 -28.78 -12.43
N ILE A 60 13.63 -27.55 -11.95
CA ILE A 60 14.54 -26.48 -12.41
C ILE A 60 15.90 -26.64 -11.74
N TYR A 61 16.97 -26.61 -12.52
CA TYR A 61 18.33 -26.77 -12.00
C TYR A 61 18.75 -25.55 -11.20
N TYR A 62 19.46 -25.79 -10.08
CA TYR A 62 19.92 -24.73 -9.17
C TYR A 62 20.69 -23.60 -9.87
N THR A 63 21.52 -23.93 -10.88
CA THR A 63 22.29 -22.95 -11.67
C THR A 63 21.42 -21.97 -12.45
N ASP A 64 20.21 -22.40 -12.81
CA ASP A 64 19.33 -21.67 -13.73
C ASP A 64 18.23 -20.91 -12.95
N GLN A 65 18.05 -21.22 -11.66
CA GLN A 65 17.06 -20.60 -10.79
C GLN A 65 17.16 -19.07 -10.75
N LYS A 66 18.39 -18.56 -10.54
CA LYS A 66 18.63 -17.12 -10.47
C LYS A 66 18.34 -16.43 -11.81
N ILE A 67 18.78 -17.03 -12.92
CA ILE A 67 18.58 -16.51 -14.28
C ILE A 67 17.09 -16.40 -14.59
N ILE A 68 16.33 -17.46 -14.27
CA ILE A 68 14.89 -17.52 -14.51
C ILE A 68 14.16 -16.45 -13.69
N VAL A 69 14.51 -16.29 -12.41
CA VAL A 69 13.90 -15.26 -11.55
C VAL A 69 14.23 -13.86 -12.06
N GLU A 70 15.49 -13.57 -12.35
CA GLU A 70 15.92 -12.25 -12.83
C GLU A 70 15.28 -11.91 -14.18
N GLU A 71 15.14 -12.87 -15.10
CA GLU A 71 14.49 -12.64 -16.38
C GLU A 71 12.98 -12.40 -16.21
N ILE A 72 12.28 -13.18 -15.39
CA ILE A 72 10.86 -12.96 -15.09
C ILE A 72 10.64 -11.61 -14.42
N GLU A 73 11.49 -11.23 -13.48
CA GLU A 73 11.46 -9.91 -12.83
C GLU A 73 11.86 -8.77 -13.78
N SER A 74 12.65 -9.06 -14.81
CA SER A 74 13.02 -8.10 -15.86
C SER A 74 11.87 -7.80 -16.83
N PHE A 75 10.91 -8.72 -16.97
CA PHE A 75 9.63 -8.43 -17.62
C PHE A 75 8.80 -7.54 -16.69
N LYS A 76 9.12 -6.25 -16.66
CA LYS A 76 8.14 -5.23 -16.26
C LYS A 76 6.92 -5.41 -17.15
N GLU A 77 5.74 -5.52 -16.54
CA GLU A 77 4.45 -5.54 -17.22
C GLU A 77 4.48 -4.54 -18.37
N ALA A 78 4.53 -5.03 -19.62
CA ALA A 78 4.23 -4.18 -20.75
C ALA A 78 2.78 -3.75 -20.51
N THR A 79 2.58 -2.48 -20.16
CA THR A 79 1.28 -1.84 -20.07
C THR A 79 0.55 -2.08 -21.37
N ILE A 80 -0.27 -3.13 -21.40
CA ILE A 80 -1.31 -3.28 -22.40
C ILE A 80 -2.22 -2.09 -22.13
N GLU A 81 -2.24 -1.12 -23.04
CA GLU A 81 -3.27 -0.07 -23.07
C GLU A 81 -4.63 -0.76 -23.28
N ALA A 82 -5.19 -1.26 -22.18
CA ALA A 82 -6.60 -1.54 -22.11
C ALA A 82 -7.29 -0.19 -21.93
N LYS A 83 -7.99 0.27 -22.96
CA LYS A 83 -9.10 1.21 -22.76
C LYS A 83 -10.17 0.47 -21.96
N ILE A 84 -10.09 0.62 -20.65
CA ILE A 84 -11.21 0.40 -19.75
C ILE A 84 -11.90 1.75 -19.66
N ASP A 85 -13.22 1.78 -19.77
CA ASP A 85 -14.02 2.95 -19.38
C ASP A 85 -13.77 3.21 -17.88
N GLY A 86 -12.71 3.94 -17.58
CA GLY A 86 -12.55 4.63 -16.32
C GLY A 86 -13.53 5.80 -16.28
N PRO A 87 -13.95 6.25 -15.09
CA PRO A 87 -14.69 7.50 -14.99
C PRO A 87 -13.85 8.60 -15.64
N ASP A 88 -14.43 9.22 -16.66
CA ASP A 88 -13.88 10.21 -17.58
C ASP A 88 -12.62 10.95 -17.06
N PHE A 89 -11.54 10.89 -17.87
CA PHE A 89 -10.25 11.57 -17.73
C PHE A 89 -10.37 13.12 -17.72
N ARG A 90 -11.14 13.73 -16.82
CA ARG A 90 -11.31 15.20 -16.75
C ARG A 90 -10.82 15.86 -15.47
N TYR A 91 -10.54 15.09 -14.44
CA TYR A 91 -9.97 15.61 -13.19
C TYR A 91 -8.98 14.53 -12.75
N ILE A 92 -7.67 14.74 -12.78
CA ILE A 92 -6.94 15.49 -11.77
C ILE A 92 -5.60 15.79 -12.45
N GLY A 93 -5.37 17.06 -12.76
CA GLY A 93 -4.19 17.43 -13.54
C GLY A 93 -4.09 18.89 -13.93
N PHE A 94 -5.05 19.72 -13.56
CA PHE A 94 -4.89 21.16 -13.41
C PHE A 94 -5.80 21.60 -12.26
N ARG A 95 -5.36 22.58 -11.46
CA ARG A 95 -6.08 23.11 -10.29
C ARG A 95 -7.34 23.89 -10.72
N ASP A 96 -8.30 23.20 -11.31
CA ASP A 96 -9.65 23.72 -11.57
C ASP A 96 -10.66 22.79 -10.90
N TYR A 97 -11.11 23.22 -9.72
CA TYR A 97 -12.10 22.55 -8.90
C TYR A 97 -13.53 23.07 -9.15
N SER A 98 -13.78 23.81 -10.23
CA SER A 98 -15.12 24.30 -10.58
C SER A 98 -16.16 23.17 -10.68
N TYR A 99 -15.74 21.96 -11.04
CA TYR A 99 -16.59 20.77 -11.06
C TYR A 99 -17.06 20.30 -9.68
N LEU A 100 -16.30 20.60 -8.62
CA LEU A 100 -16.74 20.37 -7.25
C LEU A 100 -17.91 21.29 -6.90
N ASP A 101 -17.99 22.48 -7.49
CA ASP A 101 -19.12 23.38 -7.28
C ASP A 101 -20.43 22.80 -7.86
N ASP A 102 -20.35 22.10 -8.99
CA ASP A 102 -21.49 21.39 -9.61
C ASP A 102 -21.83 20.06 -8.91
N LEU A 103 -20.83 19.38 -8.31
CA LEU A 103 -21.05 18.22 -7.42
C LEU A 103 -21.71 18.64 -6.10
N CYS A 104 -21.23 19.73 -5.49
CA CYS A 104 -21.80 20.30 -4.26
C CYS A 104 -23.23 20.80 -4.46
N LYS A 105 -23.59 21.27 -5.67
CA LYS A 105 -24.98 21.65 -6.00
C LYS A 105 -25.91 20.46 -6.23
N LYS A 106 -25.40 19.28 -6.56
CA LYS A 106 -26.21 18.06 -6.74
C LYS A 106 -26.47 17.29 -5.44
N GLU A 107 -25.62 17.46 -4.43
CA GLU A 107 -25.78 16.82 -3.11
C GLU A 107 -26.53 17.70 -2.10
N GLY A 108 -27.60 18.36 -2.55
CA GLY A 108 -28.63 18.87 -1.66
C GLY A 108 -29.47 17.73 -1.10
N GLU A 109 -28.89 16.84 -0.27
CA GLU A 109 -29.57 16.08 0.79
C GLU A 109 -28.60 15.19 1.61
N SER A 110 -28.01 15.81 2.64
CA SER A 110 -27.73 15.23 3.96
C SER A 110 -27.03 13.84 4.05
N LYS A 111 -25.73 13.80 3.77
CA LYS A 111 -24.83 12.91 4.54
C LYS A 111 -23.73 13.71 5.21
N PRO A 112 -23.46 13.51 6.51
CA PRO A 112 -22.23 14.02 7.09
C PRO A 112 -21.05 13.28 6.46
N THR A 113 -20.24 13.99 5.68
CA THR A 113 -19.01 13.44 5.09
C THR A 113 -18.06 13.08 6.22
N VAL A 114 -17.88 11.77 6.46
CA VAL A 114 -16.87 11.25 7.38
C VAL A 114 -15.58 11.10 6.59
N TYR A 115 -14.52 11.74 7.06
CA TYR A 115 -13.17 11.64 6.49
C TYR A 115 -12.35 10.55 7.18
N TYR A 116 -11.34 10.01 6.50
CA TYR A 116 -10.48 8.96 7.04
C TYR A 116 -9.10 9.48 7.44
N ILE A 117 -8.63 9.00 8.59
CA ILE A 117 -7.25 9.16 9.06
C ILE A 117 -6.65 7.76 9.16
N VAL A 118 -5.62 7.48 8.36
CA VAL A 118 -4.94 6.18 8.41
C VAL A 118 -3.83 6.23 9.45
N VAL A 119 -3.83 5.31 10.39
CA VAL A 119 -2.80 5.18 11.44
C VAL A 119 -2.09 3.83 11.35
N PRO A 120 -0.88 3.68 11.91
CA PRO A 120 -0.22 2.38 11.95
C PRO A 120 -0.93 1.41 12.89
N GLN A 121 -0.95 0.12 12.51
CA GLN A 121 -1.37 -0.99 13.38
C GLN A 121 -0.29 -1.36 14.42
N SER A 122 0.91 -0.78 14.31
CA SER A 122 2.11 -1.17 15.03
C SER A 122 2.16 -0.62 16.45
N VAL A 123 2.42 -1.49 17.45
CA VAL A 123 2.69 -1.13 18.85
C VAL A 123 3.99 -0.32 19.04
N SER A 124 4.85 -0.34 18.02
CA SER A 124 6.12 0.39 18.00
C SER A 124 6.00 1.79 17.41
N SER A 125 4.82 2.13 16.88
CA SER A 125 4.49 3.48 16.42
C SER A 125 4.17 4.37 17.62
N PRO A 126 4.59 5.65 17.62
CA PRO A 126 4.23 6.60 18.68
C PRO A 126 2.73 6.94 18.75
N VAL A 127 2.00 6.67 17.65
CA VAL A 127 0.55 6.86 17.53
C VAL A 127 -0.07 5.67 16.79
N ASN A 128 -1.18 5.15 17.32
CA ASN A 128 -2.01 4.13 16.69
C ASN A 128 -3.49 4.35 17.11
N LEU A 129 -4.39 3.42 16.78
CA LEU A 129 -5.80 3.53 17.16
C LEU A 129 -6.04 3.67 18.68
N SER A 130 -5.18 3.11 19.53
CA SER A 130 -5.41 3.13 20.98
C SER A 130 -5.17 4.52 21.61
N ASN A 131 -4.42 5.42 20.95
CA ASN A 131 -4.10 6.74 21.50
C ASN A 131 -4.32 7.90 20.51
N ILE A 132 -4.82 7.66 19.30
CA ILE A 132 -5.02 8.70 18.27
C ILE A 132 -5.89 9.87 18.75
N LYS A 133 -6.86 9.58 19.63
CA LYS A 133 -7.72 10.61 20.23
C LYS A 133 -6.93 11.54 21.16
N GLU A 134 -6.15 10.96 22.09
CA GLU A 134 -5.29 11.72 23.00
C GLU A 134 -4.19 12.49 22.25
N PHE A 135 -3.69 11.91 21.15
CA PHE A 135 -2.74 12.59 20.27
C PHE A 135 -3.35 13.86 19.69
N PHE A 136 -4.55 13.78 19.11
CA PHE A 136 -5.18 14.98 18.56
C PHE A 136 -5.58 15.98 19.65
N GLU A 137 -6.04 15.55 20.81
CA GLU A 137 -6.47 16.43 21.91
C GLU A 137 -5.30 17.12 22.63
N GLU A 138 -4.24 16.38 22.94
CA GLU A 138 -3.17 16.81 23.84
C GLU A 138 -1.75 16.77 23.23
N GLY A 139 -1.59 16.19 22.04
CA GLY A 139 -0.27 15.94 21.44
C GLY A 139 0.50 14.81 22.10
N LYS A 140 -0.17 13.94 22.88
CA LYS A 140 0.45 12.79 23.56
C LYS A 140 0.80 11.68 22.56
N CYS A 141 2.03 11.20 22.65
CA CYS A 141 2.54 10.01 21.99
C CYS A 141 3.02 9.01 23.04
N SER A 142 3.13 7.74 22.70
CA SER A 142 3.60 6.73 23.65
C SER A 142 4.45 5.67 22.94
N GLU A 143 5.44 5.14 23.65
CA GLU A 143 6.22 4.00 23.16
C GLU A 143 5.65 2.72 23.77
N GLY A 144 5.48 1.65 22.97
CA GLY A 144 4.94 0.38 23.47
C GLY A 144 3.44 0.43 23.73
N ILE A 145 2.69 1.00 22.78
CA ILE A 145 1.24 1.14 22.87
C ILE A 145 0.57 -0.21 22.66
N GLN A 146 -0.57 -0.45 23.29
CA GLN A 146 -1.34 -1.68 23.07
C GLN A 146 -1.93 -1.74 21.65
N ILE A 147 -2.17 -2.95 21.18
CA ILE A 147 -2.98 -3.16 19.97
C ILE A 147 -4.40 -2.76 20.31
N SER A 148 -5.01 -1.95 19.46
CA SER A 148 -6.42 -1.60 19.59
C SER A 148 -7.29 -2.82 19.27
N GLU A 149 -8.28 -3.11 20.10
CA GLU A 149 -9.32 -4.11 19.82
C GLU A 149 -10.44 -3.56 18.91
N VAL A 150 -10.48 -2.22 18.71
CA VAL A 150 -11.47 -1.58 17.84
C VAL A 150 -10.95 -1.40 16.42
N GLU A 151 -11.83 -1.59 15.43
CA GLU A 151 -11.54 -1.43 14.00
C GLU A 151 -11.43 0.05 13.57
N LYS A 152 -12.05 0.96 14.32
CA LYS A 152 -12.01 2.40 14.06
C LYS A 152 -12.19 3.23 15.32
N VAL A 153 -11.65 4.45 15.31
CA VAL A 153 -11.88 5.47 16.35
C VAL A 153 -12.50 6.71 15.72
N GLU A 154 -13.63 7.16 16.25
CA GLU A 154 -14.30 8.37 15.77
C GLU A 154 -13.71 9.62 16.43
N LEU A 155 -13.41 10.62 15.62
CA LEU A 155 -12.79 11.87 16.05
C LEU A 155 -13.61 13.05 15.54
N ASN A 156 -13.59 14.14 16.31
CA ASN A 156 -14.10 15.44 15.87
C ASN A 156 -12.98 16.46 15.99
N ILE A 157 -12.50 16.96 14.85
CA ILE A 157 -11.41 17.94 14.79
C ILE A 157 -11.96 19.18 14.07
N ASP A 158 -12.01 20.30 14.78
CA ASP A 158 -12.45 21.59 14.26
C ASP A 158 -13.83 21.57 13.56
N GLY A 159 -14.75 20.72 14.04
CA GLY A 159 -16.11 20.57 13.51
C GLY A 159 -16.27 19.51 12.42
N TYR A 160 -15.18 18.92 11.93
CA TYR A 160 -15.20 17.84 10.95
C TYR A 160 -15.21 16.48 11.65
N LYS A 161 -15.97 15.52 11.09
CA LYS A 161 -16.05 14.14 11.60
C LYS A 161 -15.04 13.27 10.87
N PHE A 162 -14.25 12.51 11.64
CA PHE A 162 -13.27 11.59 11.11
C PHE A 162 -13.44 10.20 11.70
N ALA A 163 -13.07 9.19 10.91
CA ALA A 163 -12.82 7.83 11.36
C ALA A 163 -11.33 7.53 11.20
N ALA A 164 -10.62 7.35 12.32
CA ALA A 164 -9.28 6.81 12.30
C ALA A 164 -9.35 5.29 12.13
N VAL A 165 -8.54 4.74 11.22
CA VAL A 165 -8.48 3.31 10.88
C VAL A 165 -7.02 2.86 10.73
N ASP A 166 -6.72 1.59 10.99
CA ASP A 166 -5.38 1.00 10.80
C ASP A 166 -5.32 -0.08 9.71
N ASP A 167 -6.47 -0.67 9.35
CA ASP A 167 -6.63 -1.57 8.20
C ASP A 167 -7.42 -0.88 7.06
N VAL A 168 -6.75 -0.71 5.92
CA VAL A 168 -7.31 -0.13 4.68
C VAL A 168 -7.42 -1.15 3.55
N SER A 169 -7.26 -2.45 3.84
CA SER A 169 -7.30 -3.53 2.84
C SER A 169 -8.64 -3.60 2.09
N ARG A 170 -9.73 -3.13 2.71
CA ARG A 170 -11.09 -3.12 2.17
C ARG A 170 -11.50 -1.77 1.57
N PHE A 171 -10.62 -0.77 1.55
CA PHE A 171 -10.97 0.55 1.04
C PHE A 171 -11.25 0.51 -0.47
N THR A 172 -12.39 1.08 -0.84
CA THR A 172 -12.73 1.35 -2.25
C THR A 172 -12.08 2.65 -2.70
N SER A 173 -12.12 2.94 -4.01
CA SER A 173 -11.64 4.23 -4.55
C SER A 173 -12.36 5.44 -3.93
N GLU A 174 -13.65 5.31 -3.60
CA GLU A 174 -14.42 6.38 -2.93
C GLU A 174 -13.98 6.59 -1.48
N ASP A 175 -13.54 5.53 -0.79
CA ASP A 175 -13.01 5.65 0.57
C ASP A 175 -11.63 6.33 0.55
N TRP A 176 -10.79 5.99 -0.43
CA TRP A 176 -9.49 6.64 -0.63
C TRP A 176 -9.61 8.13 -0.93
N LYS A 177 -10.64 8.56 -1.66
CA LYS A 177 -10.93 9.99 -1.88
C LYS A 177 -11.25 10.76 -0.59
N ARG A 178 -11.67 10.05 0.46
CA ARG A 178 -12.00 10.63 1.77
C ARG A 178 -10.85 10.55 2.76
N VAL A 179 -9.71 9.97 2.38
CA VAL A 179 -8.51 9.95 3.21
C VAL A 179 -7.84 11.32 3.16
N VAL A 180 -7.66 11.92 4.32
CA VAL A 180 -7.15 13.30 4.46
C VAL A 180 -5.90 13.39 5.32
N CYS A 181 -5.47 12.27 5.90
CA CYS A 181 -4.29 12.19 6.74
C CYS A 181 -3.78 10.76 6.82
N ILE A 182 -2.45 10.59 6.77
CA ILE A 182 -1.79 9.30 6.96
C ILE A 182 -0.66 9.45 7.99
N PHE A 183 -0.62 8.56 8.97
CA PHE A 183 0.52 8.40 9.88
C PHE A 183 1.27 7.13 9.53
N LEU A 184 2.60 7.22 9.41
CA LEU A 184 3.49 6.10 9.10
C LEU A 184 4.37 5.74 10.30
N ASP A 185 4.64 4.44 10.47
CA ASP A 185 5.62 3.90 11.43
C ASP A 185 7.01 3.69 10.80
N GLY A 186 7.13 3.90 9.50
CA GLY A 186 8.36 3.77 8.73
C GLY A 186 8.63 2.37 8.18
N THR A 187 7.84 1.38 8.56
CA THR A 187 8.00 0.03 8.05
C THR A 187 7.39 -0.08 6.65
N LYS A 188 8.10 -0.76 5.73
CA LYS A 188 7.53 -1.10 4.42
C LYS A 188 6.27 -1.98 4.56
N TRP A 189 6.18 -2.72 5.67
CA TRP A 189 5.06 -3.60 5.96
C TRP A 189 3.73 -2.84 6.05
N GLN A 190 3.71 -1.65 6.67
CA GLN A 190 2.50 -0.85 6.82
C GLN A 190 1.80 -0.60 5.47
N VAL A 191 2.58 -0.23 4.45
CA VAL A 191 2.06 0.11 3.12
C VAL A 191 1.90 -1.09 2.19
N SER A 192 2.60 -2.20 2.45
CA SER A 192 2.56 -3.40 1.58
C SER A 192 1.19 -4.09 1.51
N ARG A 193 0.29 -3.79 2.46
CA ARG A 193 -1.07 -4.34 2.52
C ARG A 193 -2.11 -3.44 1.88
N TRP A 194 -1.71 -2.27 1.41
CA TRP A 194 -2.61 -1.31 0.79
C TRP A 194 -2.84 -1.73 -0.67
N ASN A 195 -4.10 -1.82 -1.09
CA ASN A 195 -4.45 -2.16 -2.47
C ASN A 195 -4.26 -0.95 -3.41
N ILE A 196 -3.05 -0.41 -3.44
CA ILE A 196 -2.68 0.82 -4.16
C ILE A 196 -1.44 0.54 -5.00
N ARG A 197 -1.48 0.95 -6.27
CA ARG A 197 -0.37 0.75 -7.22
C ARG A 197 0.78 1.72 -6.99
N ASP A 198 0.48 3.00 -6.75
CA ASP A 198 1.50 4.05 -6.53
C ASP A 198 1.32 4.71 -5.15
N VAL A 199 2.11 4.24 -4.19
CA VAL A 199 2.15 4.79 -2.83
C VAL A 199 2.78 6.20 -2.82
N GLY A 200 3.68 6.49 -3.77
CA GLY A 200 4.31 7.81 -3.89
C GLY A 200 3.31 8.90 -4.27
N GLU A 201 2.38 8.59 -5.18
CA GLU A 201 1.29 9.49 -5.55
C GLU A 201 0.40 9.85 -4.35
N ILE A 202 0.10 8.86 -3.50
CA ILE A 202 -0.65 9.09 -2.26
C ILE A 202 0.09 10.04 -1.33
N PHE A 203 1.39 9.83 -1.13
CA PHE A 203 2.17 10.70 -0.25
C PHE A 203 2.36 12.12 -0.83
N ASN A 204 2.25 12.28 -2.15
CA ASN A 204 2.25 13.60 -2.79
C ASN A 204 0.91 14.33 -2.64
N THR A 205 -0.19 13.60 -2.52
CA THR A 205 -1.55 14.15 -2.53
C THR A 205 -2.12 14.33 -1.13
N ILE A 206 -1.87 13.36 -0.24
CA ILE A 206 -2.44 13.29 1.10
C ILE A 206 -1.37 13.67 2.13
N PRO A 207 -1.66 14.59 3.06
CA PRO A 207 -0.78 14.91 4.18
C PRO A 207 -0.34 13.65 4.92
N THR A 208 0.94 13.31 4.78
CA THR A 208 1.52 12.09 5.33
C THR A 208 2.61 12.43 6.34
N PHE A 209 2.51 11.86 7.53
CA PHE A 209 3.38 12.14 8.67
C PHE A 209 4.13 10.89 9.10
N TYR A 210 5.41 11.04 9.44
CA TYR A 210 6.24 9.96 9.98
C TYR A 210 6.95 10.44 11.24
N PHE A 211 6.90 9.65 12.31
CA PHE A 211 7.56 10.00 13.56
C PHE A 211 9.06 9.68 13.52
N ILE A 212 9.90 10.71 13.70
CA ILE A 212 11.35 10.56 13.70
C ILE A 212 11.81 10.00 15.05
N LYS A 213 12.38 8.80 15.05
CA LYS A 213 13.06 8.23 16.22
C LYS A 213 14.47 8.80 16.34
N ARG A 214 14.81 9.40 17.49
CA ARG A 214 16.17 9.89 17.76
C ARG A 214 17.18 8.74 17.70
N GLY A 215 18.26 8.93 16.95
CA GLY A 215 19.37 7.98 16.85
C GLY A 215 19.13 6.79 15.92
N ALA A 216 17.96 6.67 15.28
CA ALA A 216 17.73 5.65 14.26
C ALA A 216 18.26 6.12 12.89
N PRO A 217 18.98 5.27 12.12
CA PRO A 217 19.36 5.61 10.76
C PRO A 217 18.09 5.91 9.94
N GLY A 218 18.02 7.11 9.35
CA GLY A 218 16.83 7.57 8.62
C GLY A 218 16.37 6.54 7.61
N ASN A 219 15.09 6.14 7.71
CA ASN A 219 14.56 5.02 6.97
C ASN A 219 14.59 5.31 5.46
N PHE A 220 15.42 4.58 4.71
CA PHE A 220 15.73 4.86 3.30
C PHE A 220 14.50 4.85 2.38
N TYR A 221 13.43 4.13 2.78
CA TYR A 221 12.18 4.09 2.02
C TYR A 221 11.41 5.42 2.04
N ILE A 222 11.46 6.15 3.16
CA ILE A 222 10.73 7.42 3.33
C ILE A 222 11.50 8.60 2.76
N LYS A 223 12.84 8.50 2.63
CA LYS A 223 13.69 9.61 2.14
C LYS A 223 13.31 10.12 0.74
N ASN A 224 12.71 9.29 -0.09
CA ASN A 224 12.32 9.65 -1.46
C ASN A 224 10.82 9.99 -1.58
N CYS A 225 10.07 9.96 -0.49
CA CYS A 225 8.64 10.25 -0.46
C CYS A 225 8.38 11.63 0.13
N ASN A 226 7.32 12.31 -0.31
CA ASN A 226 6.88 13.59 0.26
C ASN A 226 6.20 13.38 1.63
N VAL A 227 6.97 13.00 2.63
CA VAL A 227 6.50 12.70 3.99
C VAL A 227 7.04 13.72 4.97
N ILE A 228 6.20 14.18 5.88
CA ILE A 228 6.54 15.17 6.89
C ILE A 228 7.04 14.46 8.15
N GLY A 229 8.30 14.73 8.50
CA GLY A 229 8.87 14.26 9.76
C GLY A 229 8.27 14.97 10.96
N VAL A 230 7.83 14.20 11.95
CA VAL A 230 7.31 14.69 13.23
C VAL A 230 8.25 14.27 14.34
N GLU A 231 8.84 15.24 15.02
CA GLU A 231 9.69 15.00 16.18
C GLU A 231 8.85 14.92 17.46
N THR A 232 9.22 14.00 18.35
CA THR A 232 8.62 13.87 19.67
C THR A 232 9.63 14.20 20.76
N HIS A 233 9.19 14.93 21.78
CA HIS A 233 9.98 15.32 22.95
C HIS A 233 9.26 14.82 24.20
N GLY A 234 9.85 13.86 24.91
CA GLY A 234 9.27 13.31 26.15
C GLY A 234 7.89 12.67 25.95
N GLY A 235 7.68 11.96 24.84
CA GLY A 235 6.40 11.35 24.52
C GLY A 235 5.31 12.36 24.13
N LYS A 236 5.67 13.58 23.70
CA LYS A 236 4.70 14.54 23.17
C LYS A 236 5.21 15.23 21.92
N VAL A 237 4.28 15.64 21.07
CA VAL A 237 4.50 16.62 20.01
C VAL A 237 4.20 18.02 20.57
N ASP A 238 4.98 19.01 20.17
CA ASP A 238 4.75 20.39 20.62
C ASP A 238 3.45 20.97 19.99
N LYS A 239 2.89 21.99 20.66
CA LYS A 239 1.65 22.63 20.20
C LYS A 239 1.75 23.20 18.77
N PRO A 240 2.86 23.85 18.36
CA PRO A 240 3.02 24.33 16.99
C PRO A 240 2.95 23.21 15.95
N THR A 241 3.63 22.08 16.19
CA THR A 241 3.62 20.95 15.25
C THR A 241 2.24 20.30 15.18
N LEU A 242 1.56 20.11 16.33
CA LEU A 242 0.20 19.59 16.34
C LEU A 242 -0.78 20.52 15.59
N SER A 243 -0.62 21.84 15.75
CA SER A 243 -1.43 22.84 15.01
C SER A 243 -1.15 22.80 13.52
N SER A 244 0.11 22.59 13.12
CA SER A 244 0.52 22.42 11.72
C SER A 244 -0.10 21.16 11.09
N ILE A 245 -0.13 20.05 11.82
CA ILE A 245 -0.80 18.80 11.40
C ILE A 245 -2.29 19.08 11.15
N ARG A 246 -3.00 19.64 12.14
CA ARG A 246 -4.44 19.97 11.99
C ARG A 246 -4.70 20.92 10.82
N LYS A 247 -3.86 21.93 10.64
CA LYS A 247 -3.98 22.87 9.53
C LYS A 247 -3.88 22.15 8.18
N ARG A 248 -2.90 21.25 7.99
CA ARG A 248 -2.74 20.51 6.74
C ARG A 248 -3.91 19.59 6.44
N ILE A 249 -4.47 18.95 7.46
CA ILE A 249 -5.69 18.14 7.32
C ILE A 249 -6.85 19.01 6.85
N LYS A 250 -7.01 20.19 7.45
CA LYS A 250 -8.04 21.15 7.08
C LYS A 250 -7.85 21.69 5.66
N ASP A 251 -6.62 22.06 5.30
CA ASP A 251 -6.29 22.55 3.96
C ASP A 251 -6.58 21.46 2.91
N CYS A 252 -6.29 20.19 3.21
CA CYS A 252 -6.63 19.04 2.37
C CYS A 252 -8.13 18.88 2.17
N ILE A 253 -8.94 19.00 3.24
CA ILE A 253 -10.42 18.97 3.14
C ILE A 253 -10.95 20.13 2.29
N LEU A 254 -10.35 21.31 2.41
CA LEU A 254 -10.77 22.52 1.69
C LEU A 254 -10.20 22.63 0.27
N GLY A 255 -9.34 21.69 -0.15
CA GLY A 255 -8.70 21.69 -1.47
C GLY A 255 -7.70 22.84 -1.69
N MET A 256 -7.07 23.34 -0.63
CA MET A 256 -6.14 24.48 -0.64
C MET A 256 -4.66 24.08 -0.75
#